data_AF-A0A9Q0BMD8-F1
#
_entry.id   AF-A0A9Q0BMD8-F1
#
_cell.length_a   1.000
_cell.length_b   1.000
_cell.length_c   1.000
_cell.angle_alpha   90.00
_cell.angle_beta   90.00
_cell.angle_gamma   90.00
#
_symmetry.space_group_name_H-M   'P 1'
#
loop_
_entity.id
_entity.type
_entity.pdbx_description
1 polymer ?
#
loop_
_entity_poly.entity_id
_entity_poly.type
_entity_poly.pdbx_seq_one_letter_code
_entity_poly.pdbx_strand_id
1 'polypeptide(L)'
;MPELKQIKPKDRSDYATGFVKSLEFPKSCLSVNAGSKLITLEPCSANNTLKNWTLTYINDLRVGENICAEVQLDFKLGYDFCHSLGGRQSWHYDAVNNHLVSNTRCLE
;
A
#
# COMPACT_ATOMS: atom_id res chain seq x y z
N MET A 1 -25.89 -18.53 -19.37
CA MET A 1 -26.20 -18.73 -17.94
C MET A 1 -27.18 -17.65 -17.49
N PRO A 2 -28.50 -17.95 -17.44
CA PRO A 2 -29.53 -17.00 -17.02
C PRO A 2 -29.35 -16.52 -15.57
N GLU A 3 -28.80 -17.40 -14.72
CA GLU A 3 -28.48 -17.18 -13.29
C GLU A 3 -27.65 -15.90 -13.04
N LEU A 4 -26.69 -15.59 -13.93
CA LEU A 4 -25.79 -14.44 -13.78
C LEU A 4 -26.53 -13.09 -13.86
N LYS A 5 -27.74 -13.04 -14.42
CA LYS A 5 -28.56 -11.83 -14.50
C LYS A 5 -29.20 -11.45 -13.15
N GLN A 6 -29.22 -12.38 -12.19
CA GLN A 6 -29.83 -12.17 -10.87
C GLN A 6 -28.80 -11.83 -9.79
N ILE A 7 -27.50 -11.99 -10.08
CA ILE A 7 -26.42 -11.68 -9.15
C ILE A 7 -26.09 -10.20 -9.27
N LYS A 8 -26.23 -9.46 -8.18
CA LYS A 8 -25.70 -8.08 -8.08
C LYS A 8 -24.23 -8.16 -7.65
N PRO A 9 -23.30 -7.50 -8.37
CA PRO A 9 -21.94 -7.33 -7.89
C PRO A 9 -21.97 -6.68 -6.51
N LYS A 10 -21.17 -7.20 -5.58
CA LYS A 10 -20.96 -6.58 -4.27
C LYS A 10 -19.64 -5.80 -4.34
N ASP A 11 -19.70 -4.52 -3.97
CA ASP A 11 -18.49 -3.71 -3.86
C ASP A 11 -17.58 -4.31 -2.79
N ARG A 12 -16.29 -4.41 -3.14
CA ARG A 12 -15.24 -4.74 -2.18
C ARG A 12 -14.77 -3.44 -1.55
N SER A 13 -14.73 -3.42 -0.22
CA SER A 13 -14.20 -2.28 0.52
C SER A 13 -12.69 -2.43 0.69
N ASP A 14 -11.98 -1.32 0.62
CA ASP A 14 -10.56 -1.26 0.96
C ASP A 14 -10.34 -1.66 2.42
N TYR A 15 -9.16 -2.21 2.70
CA TYR A 15 -8.81 -2.70 4.03
C TYR A 15 -8.63 -1.56 5.03
N ALA A 16 -7.86 -0.53 4.64
CA ALA A 16 -7.57 0.63 5.46
C ALA A 16 -7.09 1.81 4.61
N THR A 17 -7.31 3.03 5.11
CA THR A 17 -6.77 4.26 4.54
C THR A 17 -6.22 5.14 5.66
N GLY A 18 -5.05 5.77 5.44
CA GLY A 18 -4.46 6.72 6.36
C GLY A 18 -2.94 6.73 6.34
N PHE A 19 -2.36 7.18 7.45
CA PHE A 19 -0.92 7.15 7.66
C PHE A 19 -0.43 5.75 8.04
N VAL A 20 0.56 5.23 7.32
CA VAL A 20 1.36 4.09 7.77
C VAL A 20 2.50 4.62 8.63
N LYS A 21 2.52 4.24 9.91
CA LYS A 21 3.49 4.72 10.90
C LYS A 21 4.40 3.59 11.36
N SER A 22 5.68 3.90 11.56
CA SER A 22 6.59 2.98 12.24
C SER A 22 6.22 2.89 13.72
N LEU A 23 6.23 1.68 14.27
CA LEU A 23 6.06 1.47 15.72
C LEU A 23 7.26 1.98 16.52
N GLU A 24 8.47 1.87 15.96
CA GLU A 24 9.71 2.38 16.56
C GLU A 24 9.80 3.91 16.46
N PHE A 25 9.34 4.49 15.34
CA PHE A 25 9.36 5.93 15.09
C PHE A 25 7.93 6.47 14.88
N PRO A 26 7.11 6.63 15.95
CA PRO A 26 5.68 6.95 15.83
C PRO A 26 5.36 8.34 15.26
N LYS A 27 6.37 9.22 15.18
CA LYS A 27 6.28 10.54 14.53
C LYS A 27 6.62 10.51 13.04
N SER A 28 7.08 9.37 12.53
CA SER A 28 7.45 9.15 11.14
C SER A 28 6.37 8.37 10.41
N CYS A 29 6.05 8.83 9.21
CA CYS A 29 5.04 8.27 8.33
C CYS A 29 5.70 7.85 7.02
N LEU A 30 5.22 6.74 6.47
CA LEU A 30 5.58 6.29 5.13
C LEU A 30 5.19 7.37 4.10
N SER A 31 6.11 7.70 3.19
CA SER A 31 5.98 8.82 2.26
C SER A 31 6.57 8.47 0.91
N VAL A 32 5.88 8.87 -0.17
CA VAL A 32 6.46 8.84 -1.53
C VAL A 32 7.45 10.00 -1.68
N ASN A 33 8.72 9.68 -1.95
CA ASN A 33 9.75 10.67 -2.22
C ASN A 33 10.09 10.70 -3.72
N ALA A 34 9.50 11.67 -4.45
CA ALA A 34 9.65 11.77 -5.90
C ALA A 34 11.09 12.06 -6.35
N GLY A 35 11.89 12.74 -5.53
CA GLY A 35 13.28 13.08 -5.85
C GLY A 35 14.19 11.84 -5.88
N SER A 36 13.97 10.90 -4.96
CA SER A 36 14.75 9.66 -4.87
C SER A 36 14.09 8.47 -5.59
N LYS A 37 12.83 8.60 -6.02
CA LYS A 37 11.99 7.49 -6.52
C LYS A 37 11.85 6.33 -5.53
N LEU A 38 11.96 6.63 -4.24
CA LEU A 38 11.83 5.66 -3.16
C LEU A 38 10.64 6.03 -2.28
N ILE A 39 10.21 5.05 -1.49
CA ILE A 39 9.35 5.29 -0.35
C ILE A 39 10.24 5.41 0.88
N THR A 40 10.04 6.47 1.66
CA THR A 40 10.85 6.79 2.82
C THR A 40 9.99 7.03 4.05
N LEU A 41 10.62 7.06 5.22
CA LEU A 41 10.01 7.57 6.43
C LEU A 41 10.30 9.06 6.56
N GLU A 42 9.25 9.86 6.68
CA GLU A 42 9.33 11.30 6.87
C GLU A 42 8.44 11.74 8.04
N PRO A 43 8.65 12.91 8.65
CA PRO A 43 7.75 13.41 9.68
C PRO A 43 6.29 13.42 9.20
N CYS A 44 5.39 12.90 10.04
CA CYS A 44 3.96 12.87 9.74
C CYS A 44 3.41 14.30 9.58
N SER A 45 2.66 14.56 8.50
CA SER A 45 2.03 15.85 8.24
C SER A 45 0.68 15.64 7.57
N ALA A 46 -0.36 16.29 8.10
CA ALA A 46 -1.74 16.16 7.61
C ALA A 46 -1.93 16.69 6.18
N ASN A 47 -1.07 17.60 5.72
CA ASN A 47 -1.26 18.32 4.46
C ASN A 47 -0.53 17.66 3.27
N ASN A 48 0.05 16.48 3.44
CA ASN A 48 0.79 15.80 2.38
C ASN A 48 0.06 14.53 1.93
N THR A 49 -0.55 14.58 0.74
CA THR A 49 -1.25 13.44 0.13
C THR A 49 -0.31 12.27 -0.17
N LEU A 50 0.99 12.52 -0.34
CA LEU A 50 2.01 11.49 -0.56
C LEU A 50 2.27 10.59 0.66
N LYS A 51 1.63 10.89 1.79
CA LYS A 51 1.70 10.12 3.05
C LYS A 51 0.38 9.41 3.37
N ASN A 52 -0.67 9.66 2.59
CA ASN A 52 -1.97 9.04 2.80
C ASN A 52 -2.10 7.80 1.92
N TRP A 53 -1.98 6.63 2.54
CA TRP A 53 -1.96 5.35 1.86
C TRP A 53 -3.30 4.66 1.99
N THR A 54 -3.69 3.92 0.95
CA THR A 54 -4.80 2.98 0.99
C THR A 54 -4.26 1.58 0.73
N LEU A 55 -4.57 0.65 1.63
CA LEU A 55 -4.43 -0.79 1.39
C LEU A 55 -5.73 -1.28 0.76
N THR A 56 -5.70 -1.50 -0.55
CA THR A 56 -6.93 -1.74 -1.32
C THR A 56 -7.42 -3.17 -1.22
N TYR A 57 -8.66 -3.40 -1.65
CA TYR A 57 -9.24 -4.74 -1.73
C TYR A 57 -8.56 -5.69 -2.74
N ILE A 58 -7.67 -5.18 -3.60
CA ILE A 58 -6.87 -6.01 -4.52
C ILE A 58 -5.47 -6.28 -3.98
N ASN A 59 -5.23 -6.02 -2.68
CA ASN A 59 -3.98 -6.27 -1.99
C ASN A 59 -2.82 -5.46 -2.59
N ASP A 60 -3.02 -4.16 -2.84
CA ASP A 60 -1.90 -3.24 -3.07
C ASP A 60 -1.95 -2.07 -2.10
N LEU A 61 -0.79 -1.47 -1.86
CA LEU A 61 -0.63 -0.30 -1.01
C LEU A 61 -0.36 0.91 -1.90
N ARG A 62 -1.27 1.87 -1.96
CA ARG A 62 -1.19 2.98 -2.92
C ARG A 62 -1.44 4.36 -2.33
N VAL A 63 -0.86 5.37 -2.97
CA VAL A 63 -1.15 6.79 -2.77
C VAL A 63 -1.98 7.28 -3.94
N GLY A 64 -3.11 7.93 -3.64
CA GLY A 64 -4.06 8.37 -4.66
C GLY A 64 -4.56 7.18 -5.49
N GLU A 65 -4.70 7.39 -6.80
CA GLU A 65 -5.25 6.35 -7.69
C GLU A 65 -4.17 5.46 -8.33
N ASN A 66 -2.97 6.00 -8.55
CA ASN A 66 -2.05 5.45 -9.56
C ASN A 66 -0.64 5.10 -9.04
N ILE A 67 -0.26 5.47 -7.81
CA ILE A 67 1.09 5.20 -7.29
C ILE A 67 1.03 4.07 -6.29
N CYS A 68 1.63 2.93 -6.62
CA CYS A 68 1.66 1.74 -5.77
C CYS A 68 3.06 1.51 -5.21
N ALA A 69 3.13 1.15 -3.94
CA ALA A 69 4.36 0.68 -3.31
C ALA A 69 4.80 -0.63 -3.97
N GLU A 70 6.07 -0.72 -4.34
CA GLU A 70 6.66 -1.95 -4.84
C GLU A 70 7.98 -2.29 -4.13
N VAL A 71 8.24 -3.58 -3.98
CA VAL A 71 9.58 -4.07 -3.66
C VAL A 71 10.40 -4.07 -4.95
N GLN A 72 11.44 -3.25 -5.04
CA GLN A 72 12.32 -3.18 -6.20
C GLN A 72 13.28 -4.38 -6.28
N LEU A 73 13.95 -4.54 -7.43
CA LEU A 73 14.89 -5.65 -7.67
C LEU A 73 16.11 -5.64 -6.74
N ASP A 74 16.49 -4.47 -6.23
CA ASP A 74 17.57 -4.29 -5.25
C ASP A 74 17.07 -4.38 -3.80
N PHE A 75 15.85 -4.90 -3.60
CA PHE A 75 15.16 -5.06 -2.32
C PHE A 75 14.86 -3.75 -1.59
N LYS A 76 14.93 -2.59 -2.27
CA LYS A 76 14.45 -1.33 -1.72
C LYS A 76 12.94 -1.21 -1.86
N LEU A 77 12.35 -0.42 -0.98
CA LEU A 77 10.98 0.00 -1.11
C LEU A 77 10.88 1.19 -2.07
N GLY A 78 10.33 0.95 -3.24
CA GLY A 78 10.07 1.95 -4.26
C GLY A 78 8.60 2.11 -4.54
N TYR A 79 8.28 2.82 -5.60
CA TYR A 79 6.93 2.90 -6.12
C TYR A 79 6.95 2.90 -7.64
N ASP A 80 5.85 2.43 -8.23
CA ASP A 80 5.60 2.49 -9.67
C ASP A 80 4.10 2.70 -9.92
N PHE A 81 3.71 2.80 -11.19
CA PHE A 81 2.32 2.80 -11.57
C PHE A 81 1.61 1.53 -11.11
N CYS A 82 0.46 1.71 -10.50
CA CYS A 82 -0.37 0.61 -10.02
C CYS A 82 -0.79 -0.32 -11.16
N HIS A 83 -0.70 -1.62 -10.91
CA HIS A 83 -1.24 -2.66 -11.77
C HIS A 83 -1.85 -3.81 -10.95
N SER A 84 -2.88 -4.46 -11.49
CA SER A 84 -3.61 -5.53 -10.79
C SER A 84 -2.96 -6.93 -10.91
N LEU A 85 -1.66 -6.98 -11.23
CA LEU A 85 -0.92 -8.24 -11.44
C LEU A 85 -0.37 -8.86 -10.14
N GLY A 86 -0.50 -8.16 -9.01
CA GLY A 86 0.13 -8.56 -7.75
C GLY A 86 1.65 -8.50 -7.84
N GLY A 87 2.33 -9.58 -7.41
CA GLY A 87 3.79 -9.66 -7.43
C GLY A 87 4.42 -8.62 -6.50
N ARG A 88 5.33 -7.79 -7.02
CA ARG A 88 6.08 -6.80 -6.22
C ARG A 88 5.22 -5.68 -5.63
N GLN A 89 4.01 -5.48 -6.17
CA GLN A 89 3.00 -4.54 -5.65
C GLN A 89 1.96 -5.21 -4.75
N SER A 90 2.09 -6.51 -4.47
CA SER A 90 1.18 -7.23 -3.58
C SER A 90 1.54 -6.94 -2.13
N TRP A 91 0.57 -6.46 -1.36
CA TRP A 91 0.67 -6.12 0.04
C TRP A 91 -0.52 -6.65 0.82
N HIS A 92 -0.29 -7.15 2.03
CA HIS A 92 -1.35 -7.42 3.01
C HIS A 92 -0.88 -7.00 4.40
N TYR A 93 -1.84 -6.73 5.29
CA TYR A 93 -1.54 -6.44 6.67
C TYR A 93 -1.78 -7.69 7.53
N ASP A 94 -0.71 -8.18 8.15
CA ASP A 94 -0.75 -9.22 9.16
C ASP A 94 -1.03 -8.56 10.52
N ALA A 95 -2.30 -8.63 10.93
CA ALA A 95 -2.76 -8.05 12.19
C ALA A 95 -2.23 -8.79 13.45
N VAL A 96 -1.77 -10.04 13.32
CA VAL A 96 -1.22 -10.78 14.46
C VAL A 96 0.15 -10.25 14.82
N ASN A 97 0.98 -9.99 13.80
CA ASN A 97 2.34 -9.51 13.98
C ASN A 97 2.50 -7.99 13.81
N ASN A 98 1.43 -7.28 13.45
CA ASN A 98 1.44 -5.85 13.12
C ASN A 98 2.38 -5.50 11.95
N HIS A 99 2.46 -6.38 10.95
CA HIS A 99 3.36 -6.20 9.81
C HIS A 99 2.62 -5.94 8.51
N LEU A 100 3.17 -5.05 7.70
CA LEU A 100 2.79 -4.98 6.29
C LEU A 100 3.72 -5.92 5.51
N VAL A 101 3.15 -6.85 4.76
CA VAL A 101 3.89 -7.97 4.15
C VAL A 101 3.75 -7.92 2.63
N SER A 102 4.87 -8.03 1.93
CA SER A 102 4.94 -8.20 0.47
C SER A 102 5.65 -9.50 0.10
N ASN A 103 4.92 -10.41 -0.56
CA ASN A 103 5.36 -11.76 -0.93
C ASN A 103 6.03 -12.53 0.24
N THR A 104 7.36 -12.49 0.31
CA THR A 104 8.18 -13.20 1.32
C THR A 104 8.86 -12.27 2.33
N ARG A 105 8.53 -10.97 2.33
CA ARG A 105 9.20 -9.95 3.15
C ARG A 105 8.20 -9.10 3.92
N CYS A 106 8.61 -8.64 5.09
CA CYS A 106 7.90 -7.62 5.85
C CYS A 106 8.50 -6.24 5.54
N LEU A 107 7.68 -5.20 5.66
CA LEU A 107 8.14 -3.83 5.76
C LEU A 107 8.72 -3.62 7.17
N GLU A 108 10.02 -3.34 7.25
CA GLU A 108 10.76 -3.02 8.48
C GLU A 108 11.36 -1.61 8.37
#